data_AF-A0AAE3XJA1-F1
#
_entry.id   AF-A0AAE3XJA1-F1
#
_cell.length_a   1.000
_cell.length_b   1.000
_cell.length_c   1.000
_cell.angle_alpha   90.00
_cell.angle_beta   90.00
_cell.angle_gamma   90.00
#
_symmetry.space_group_name_H-M   'P 1'
#
loop_
_entity.id
_entity.type
_entity.pdbx_description
1 polymer ?
#
loop_
_entity_poly.entity_id
_entity_poly.type
_entity_poly.pdbx_seq_one_letter_code
_entity_poly.pdbx_strand_id
1 'polypeptide(L)'
;MTIRNIFVTTLVLLSASLAVAQETNVSTQVDCVKYLNRQDSLNRIKLEYFKTQILEPAKKSNSIPKSNIEFLEALYSHQNLSWVERESTPTLDKPIFPIFRLEEGQLGIFSFPKYNCYKNERGYTTCDNLSAERKVIFNNLSEENEAVYDPNPELKPNQDAFNKIVSKGEVIVFTSNTKYLDQVVQLSSYADECLEYYHYQLKNQTAEKPLFATRFELKLDIKPNSKIDKKIESQYAKGCYDCSFKYEPVKTFATLEGIDNIFFTYTDTFPLNNQLNNPERTIRMLLKDGTVVILWSESIDLFGCSCL
;
A
#
# COMPACT_ATOMS: atom_id res chain seq x y z
N MET A 1 38.63 53.90 -21.90
CA MET A 1 39.07 52.55 -22.31
C MET A 1 38.45 51.56 -21.33
N THR A 2 37.97 50.40 -21.80
CA THR A 2 37.55 49.24 -20.99
C THR A 2 36.10 49.21 -20.44
N ILE A 3 35.10 49.15 -21.31
CA ILE A 3 33.78 48.53 -21.04
C ILE A 3 33.39 47.71 -22.27
N ARG A 4 33.99 46.53 -22.45
CA ARG A 4 33.57 45.59 -23.52
C ARG A 4 33.73 44.10 -23.19
N ASN A 5 34.19 43.74 -21.99
CA ASN A 5 34.48 42.35 -21.62
C ASN A 5 33.54 41.72 -20.56
N ILE A 6 32.44 42.37 -20.17
CA ILE A 6 31.52 41.82 -19.13
C ILE A 6 30.25 41.18 -19.74
N PHE A 7 29.87 41.56 -20.97
CA PHE A 7 28.62 41.06 -21.57
C PHE A 7 28.73 39.70 -22.27
N VAL A 8 29.93 39.26 -22.67
CA VAL A 8 30.11 37.98 -23.39
C VAL A 8 30.15 36.80 -22.41
N THR A 9 30.67 36.99 -21.19
CA THR A 9 30.78 35.92 -20.19
C THR A 9 29.43 35.52 -19.58
N THR A 10 28.52 36.49 -19.41
CA THR A 10 27.20 36.27 -18.81
C THR A 10 26.25 35.50 -19.74
N LEU A 11 26.37 35.68 -21.06
CA LEU A 11 25.54 34.99 -22.05
C LEU A 11 25.95 33.52 -22.28
N VAL A 12 27.25 33.21 -22.14
CA VAL A 12 27.79 31.84 -22.25
C VAL A 12 27.46 31.00 -21.01
N LEU A 13 27.37 31.62 -19.82
CA LEU A 13 26.93 30.95 -18.59
C LEU A 13 25.44 30.58 -18.64
N LEU A 14 24.58 31.41 -19.24
CA LEU A 14 23.15 31.11 -19.37
C LEU A 14 22.89 29.96 -20.35
N SER A 15 23.56 29.92 -21.50
CA SER A 15 23.38 28.86 -22.50
C SER A 15 23.95 27.51 -22.04
N ALA A 16 25.07 27.52 -21.30
CA ALA A 16 25.59 26.31 -20.65
C ALA A 16 24.63 25.80 -19.55
N SER A 17 24.03 26.69 -18.75
CA SER A 17 23.06 26.29 -17.72
C SER A 17 21.77 25.72 -18.31
N LEU A 18 21.31 26.24 -19.46
CA LEU A 18 20.14 25.73 -20.18
C LEU A 18 20.44 24.39 -20.87
N ALA A 19 21.61 24.22 -21.49
CA ALA A 19 22.00 22.96 -22.11
C ALA A 19 22.21 21.85 -21.06
N VAL A 20 22.82 22.16 -19.91
CA VAL A 20 22.96 21.21 -18.79
C VAL A 20 21.59 20.86 -18.21
N ALA A 21 20.69 21.84 -18.02
CA ALA A 21 19.33 21.56 -17.55
C ALA A 21 18.52 20.68 -18.54
N GLN A 22 18.72 20.87 -19.84
CA GLN A 22 18.04 20.14 -20.90
C GLN A 22 18.59 18.72 -21.07
N GLU A 23 19.91 18.52 -20.98
CA GLU A 23 20.55 17.19 -20.94
C GLU A 23 20.20 16.43 -19.66
N THR A 24 20.15 17.09 -18.50
CA THR A 24 19.70 16.44 -17.26
C THR A 24 18.24 15.99 -17.34
N ASN A 25 17.35 16.79 -17.94
CA ASN A 25 15.94 16.44 -18.08
C ASN A 25 15.70 15.25 -19.04
N VAL A 26 16.44 15.18 -20.16
CA VAL A 26 16.35 14.05 -21.10
C VAL A 26 16.94 12.77 -20.50
N SER A 27 18.06 12.88 -19.77
CA SER A 27 18.64 11.73 -19.05
C SER A 27 17.68 11.19 -17.98
N THR A 28 17.05 12.06 -17.19
CA THR A 28 16.11 11.64 -16.13
C THR A 28 14.86 10.99 -16.73
N GLN A 29 14.31 11.49 -17.83
CA GLN A 29 13.14 10.89 -18.47
C GLN A 29 13.43 9.49 -19.03
N VAL A 30 14.59 9.31 -19.69
CA VAL A 30 15.02 8.00 -20.19
C VAL A 30 15.22 7.00 -19.05
N ASP A 31 15.78 7.46 -17.92
CA ASP A 31 15.99 6.63 -16.74
C ASP A 31 14.67 6.24 -16.07
N CYS A 32 13.65 7.12 -16.09
CA CYS A 32 12.31 6.80 -15.60
C CYS A 32 11.59 5.79 -16.48
N VAL A 33 11.66 5.91 -17.81
CA VAL A 33 11.08 4.91 -18.71
C VAL A 33 11.73 3.54 -18.50
N LYS A 34 13.06 3.48 -18.37
CA LYS A 34 13.76 2.23 -18.05
C LYS A 34 13.34 1.67 -16.69
N TYR A 35 13.22 2.52 -15.68
CA TYR A 35 12.77 2.14 -14.35
C TYR A 35 11.36 1.54 -14.38
N LEU A 36 10.39 2.23 -15.01
CA LEU A 36 9.01 1.78 -15.12
C LEU A 36 8.90 0.47 -15.92
N ASN A 37 9.58 0.36 -17.06
CA ASN A 37 9.64 -0.88 -17.83
C ASN A 37 10.20 -2.06 -17.03
N ARG A 38 11.19 -1.81 -16.17
CA ARG A 38 11.71 -2.83 -15.25
C ARG A 38 10.66 -3.22 -14.21
N GLN A 39 9.96 -2.26 -13.60
CA GLN A 39 8.89 -2.57 -12.65
C GLN A 39 7.77 -3.39 -13.29
N ASP A 40 7.37 -3.05 -14.52
CA ASP A 40 6.37 -3.81 -15.27
C ASP A 40 6.83 -5.24 -15.56
N SER A 41 8.09 -5.42 -15.97
CA SER A 41 8.67 -6.74 -16.18
C SER A 41 8.67 -7.57 -14.89
N LEU A 42 9.07 -6.98 -13.77
CA LEU A 42 9.04 -7.62 -12.46
C LEU A 42 7.63 -7.99 -12.03
N ASN A 43 6.65 -7.09 -12.24
CA ASN A 43 5.24 -7.34 -11.94
C ASN A 43 4.64 -8.50 -12.74
N ARG A 44 5.09 -8.71 -13.99
CA ARG A 44 4.65 -9.85 -14.82
C ARG A 44 5.17 -11.20 -14.32
N ILE A 45 6.37 -11.23 -13.75
CA ILE A 45 7.01 -12.50 -13.33
C ILE A 45 6.82 -12.82 -11.84
N LYS A 46 6.46 -11.83 -11.00
CA LYS A 46 6.52 -11.98 -9.54
C LYS A 46 5.67 -13.12 -9.00
N LEU A 47 4.49 -13.38 -9.55
CA LEU A 47 3.59 -14.43 -9.05
C LEU A 47 4.08 -15.82 -9.41
N GLU A 48 4.59 -16.00 -10.64
CA GLU A 48 5.16 -17.28 -11.05
C GLU A 48 6.46 -17.57 -10.28
N TYR A 49 7.29 -16.55 -10.05
CA TYR A 49 8.45 -16.67 -9.18
C TYR A 49 8.04 -17.03 -7.75
N PHE A 50 7.07 -16.32 -7.17
CA PHE A 50 6.56 -16.60 -5.82
C PHE A 50 6.07 -18.04 -5.71
N LYS A 51 5.28 -18.51 -6.69
CA LYS A 51 4.82 -19.90 -6.75
C LYS A 51 5.97 -20.89 -6.77
N THR A 52 6.87 -20.77 -7.74
CA THR A 52 7.89 -21.80 -8.03
C THR A 52 9.08 -21.77 -7.08
N GLN A 53 9.45 -20.60 -6.56
CA GLN A 53 10.66 -20.42 -5.75
C GLN A 53 10.37 -20.31 -4.25
N ILE A 54 9.14 -19.95 -3.86
CA ILE A 54 8.76 -19.78 -2.46
C ILE A 54 7.70 -20.79 -2.06
N LEU A 55 6.52 -20.74 -2.67
CA LEU A 55 5.36 -21.51 -2.23
C LEU A 55 5.56 -23.04 -2.39
N GLU A 56 5.90 -23.50 -3.60
CA GLU A 56 6.06 -24.94 -3.87
C GLU A 56 7.21 -25.59 -3.09
N PRO A 57 8.40 -24.95 -2.96
CA PRO A 57 9.43 -25.42 -2.03
C PRO A 57 8.95 -25.43 -0.57
N ALA A 58 8.18 -24.42 -0.15
CA ALA A 58 7.72 -24.33 1.22
C ALA A 58 6.78 -25.49 1.59
N LYS A 59 5.88 -25.88 0.69
CA LYS A 59 4.97 -27.03 0.87
C LYS A 59 5.70 -28.36 1.06
N LYS A 60 6.92 -28.48 0.54
CA LYS A 60 7.74 -29.70 0.62
C LYS A 60 8.67 -29.71 1.83
N SER A 61 8.80 -28.57 2.52
CA SER A 61 9.67 -28.45 3.68
C SER A 61 8.96 -28.83 4.96
N ASN A 62 9.62 -29.64 5.79
CA ASN A 62 9.15 -29.95 7.14
C ASN A 62 9.57 -28.89 8.17
N SER A 63 10.44 -27.94 7.80
CA SER A 63 10.94 -26.90 8.70
C SER A 63 10.08 -25.64 8.74
N ILE A 64 9.13 -25.49 7.80
CA ILE A 64 8.29 -24.29 7.71
C ILE A 64 6.99 -24.54 8.47
N PRO A 65 6.59 -23.63 9.39
CA PRO A 65 5.34 -23.76 10.11
C PRO A 65 4.13 -23.90 9.18
N LYS A 66 3.22 -24.83 9.49
CA LYS A 66 2.02 -25.10 8.68
C LYS A 66 1.18 -23.83 8.45
N SER A 67 1.01 -23.00 9.47
CA SER A 67 0.27 -21.73 9.37
C SER A 67 0.92 -20.73 8.41
N ASN A 68 2.24 -20.74 8.27
CA ASN A 68 2.95 -19.93 7.27
C ASN A 68 2.66 -20.45 5.85
N ILE A 69 2.61 -21.77 5.65
CA ILE A 69 2.27 -22.37 4.35
C ILE A 69 0.84 -22.01 3.95
N GLU A 70 -0.13 -22.17 4.86
CA GLU A 70 -1.54 -21.82 4.63
C GLU A 70 -1.70 -20.34 4.25
N PHE A 71 -0.95 -19.44 4.91
CA PHE A 71 -0.92 -18.03 4.55
C PHE A 71 -0.35 -17.79 3.15
N LEU A 72 0.76 -18.43 2.78
CA LEU A 72 1.37 -18.26 1.45
C LEU A 72 0.44 -18.76 0.34
N GLU A 73 -0.30 -19.86 0.58
CA GLU A 73 -1.33 -20.35 -0.33
C GLU A 73 -2.48 -19.35 -0.48
N ALA A 74 -2.96 -18.80 0.62
CA ALA A 74 -4.00 -17.76 0.60
C ALA A 74 -3.52 -16.49 -0.10
N LEU A 75 -2.28 -16.05 0.16
CA LEU A 75 -1.66 -14.90 -0.48
C LEU A 75 -1.51 -15.11 -1.98
N TYR A 76 -0.99 -16.26 -2.41
CA TYR A 76 -0.89 -16.61 -3.84
C TYR A 76 -2.27 -16.59 -4.50
N SER A 77 -3.25 -17.27 -3.89
CA SER A 77 -4.59 -17.39 -4.46
C SER A 77 -5.24 -16.02 -4.62
N HIS A 78 -5.13 -15.15 -3.62
CA HIS A 78 -5.66 -13.79 -3.66
C HIS A 78 -4.94 -12.90 -4.68
N GLN A 79 -3.62 -13.00 -4.79
CA GLN A 79 -2.85 -12.25 -5.80
C GLN A 79 -3.09 -12.76 -7.23
N ASN A 80 -3.53 -14.01 -7.40
CA ASN A 80 -3.85 -14.60 -8.69
C ASN A 80 -5.28 -14.26 -9.17
N LEU A 81 -6.12 -13.66 -8.32
CA LEU A 81 -7.41 -13.10 -8.72
C LEU A 81 -7.21 -11.94 -9.68
N SER A 82 -8.20 -11.71 -10.56
CA SER A 82 -8.27 -10.47 -11.34
C SER A 82 -8.33 -9.27 -10.38
N TRP A 83 -7.94 -8.10 -10.89
CA TRP A 83 -8.01 -6.87 -10.09
C TRP A 83 -9.43 -6.62 -9.55
N VAL A 84 -10.46 -6.79 -10.39
CA VAL A 84 -11.87 -6.61 -9.99
C VAL A 84 -12.27 -7.56 -8.86
N GLU A 85 -11.94 -8.84 -8.96
CA GLU A 85 -12.27 -9.83 -7.92
C GLU A 85 -11.54 -9.55 -6.61
N ARG A 86 -10.27 -9.12 -6.70
CA ARG A 86 -9.44 -8.79 -5.54
C ARG A 86 -10.01 -7.61 -4.76
N GLU A 87 -10.37 -6.53 -5.46
CA GLU A 87 -10.94 -5.34 -4.82
C GLU A 87 -12.39 -5.55 -4.37
N SER A 88 -13.09 -6.52 -4.94
CA SER A 88 -14.43 -6.94 -4.49
C SER A 88 -14.41 -7.88 -3.28
N THR A 89 -13.23 -8.29 -2.80
CA THR A 89 -13.11 -9.16 -1.63
C THR A 89 -13.19 -8.31 -0.35
N PRO A 90 -14.10 -8.60 0.60
CA PRO A 90 -14.17 -7.89 1.86
C PRO A 90 -12.82 -7.84 2.57
N THR A 91 -12.49 -6.72 3.20
CA THR A 91 -11.18 -6.51 3.79
C THR A 91 -10.78 -7.64 4.72
N LEU A 92 -11.64 -8.05 5.65
CA LEU A 92 -11.35 -9.13 6.62
C LEU A 92 -11.28 -10.55 6.01
N ASP A 93 -11.68 -10.73 4.74
CA ASP A 93 -11.55 -12.00 4.02
C ASP A 93 -10.23 -12.12 3.26
N LYS A 94 -9.50 -11.01 3.10
CA LYS A 94 -8.16 -10.99 2.50
C LYS A 94 -7.16 -11.78 3.38
N PRO A 95 -5.99 -12.19 2.84
CA PRO A 95 -5.00 -12.92 3.63
C PRO A 95 -4.32 -12.08 4.71
N ILE A 96 -4.21 -10.77 4.48
CA ILE A 96 -3.54 -9.81 5.35
C ILE A 96 -4.15 -8.42 5.13
N PHE A 97 -4.16 -7.60 6.17
CA PHE A 97 -4.76 -6.27 6.18
C PHE A 97 -3.79 -5.28 6.83
N PRO A 98 -3.74 -4.03 6.35
CA PRO A 98 -2.90 -3.02 6.95
C PRO A 98 -3.56 -2.44 8.20
N ILE A 99 -2.77 -2.11 9.23
CA ILE A 99 -3.21 -1.31 10.37
C ILE A 99 -2.48 0.02 10.35
N PHE A 100 -3.25 1.09 10.53
CA PHE A 100 -2.77 2.45 10.62
C PHE A 100 -3.34 3.15 11.86
N ARG A 101 -2.68 4.23 12.26
CA ARG A 101 -3.24 5.26 13.15
C ARG A 101 -3.21 6.59 12.42
N LEU A 102 -4.37 7.02 11.94
CA LEU A 102 -4.50 8.26 11.17
C LEU A 102 -4.68 9.48 12.06
N GLU A 103 -5.41 9.33 13.15
CA GLU A 103 -5.71 10.37 14.13
C GLU A 103 -5.71 9.81 15.54
N GLU A 104 -5.79 10.68 16.53
CA GLU A 104 -6.05 10.28 17.91
C GLU A 104 -7.42 9.58 17.98
N GLY A 105 -7.44 8.35 18.50
CA GLY A 105 -8.65 7.51 18.52
C GLY A 105 -8.95 6.73 17.23
N GLN A 106 -8.29 7.04 16.11
CA GLN A 106 -8.47 6.34 14.83
C GLN A 106 -7.37 5.31 14.55
N LEU A 107 -7.26 4.29 15.41
CA LEU A 107 -6.46 3.10 15.14
C LEU A 107 -7.35 1.98 14.62
N GLY A 108 -6.96 1.37 13.51
CA GLY A 108 -7.71 0.22 12.99
C GLY A 108 -7.19 -0.29 11.66
N ILE A 109 -7.96 -1.21 11.10
CA ILE A 109 -7.75 -1.68 9.74
C ILE A 109 -8.50 -0.72 8.82
N PHE A 110 -7.82 -0.23 7.79
CA PHE A 110 -8.38 0.71 6.81
C PHE A 110 -8.48 0.05 5.45
N SER A 111 -9.57 0.33 4.74
CA SER A 111 -9.72 0.00 3.33
C SER A 111 -10.35 1.15 2.56
N PHE A 112 -10.13 1.19 1.26
CA PHE A 112 -10.48 2.33 0.41
C PHE A 112 -11.44 1.88 -0.70
N PRO A 113 -12.31 2.79 -1.16
CA PRO A 113 -13.10 2.55 -2.36
C PRO A 113 -12.18 2.31 -3.56
N LYS A 114 -12.57 1.39 -4.44
CA LYS A 114 -11.87 1.13 -5.70
C LYS A 114 -12.86 1.24 -6.83
N TYR A 115 -12.53 2.02 -7.85
CA TYR A 115 -13.46 2.35 -8.92
C TYR A 115 -13.02 1.72 -10.24
N ASN A 116 -13.95 1.04 -10.90
CA ASN A 116 -13.79 0.60 -12.28
C ASN A 116 -14.43 1.62 -13.21
N CYS A 117 -13.59 2.42 -13.89
CA CYS A 117 -14.06 3.46 -14.79
C CYS A 117 -14.05 3.01 -16.25
N TYR A 118 -15.17 3.21 -16.94
CA TYR A 118 -15.35 2.84 -18.35
C TYR A 118 -16.13 3.92 -19.10
N LYS A 119 -16.05 3.89 -20.43
CA LYS A 119 -16.86 4.74 -21.30
C LYS A 119 -18.21 4.06 -21.53
N ASN A 120 -19.30 4.72 -21.16
CA ASN A 120 -20.65 4.21 -21.45
C ASN A 120 -21.01 4.40 -22.94
N GLU A 121 -22.18 3.94 -23.36
CA GLU A 121 -22.65 4.02 -24.76
C GLU A 121 -22.68 5.45 -25.33
N ARG A 122 -22.74 6.46 -24.46
CA ARG A 122 -22.74 7.89 -24.84
C ARG A 122 -21.34 8.50 -24.83
N GLY A 123 -20.30 7.73 -24.53
CA GLY A 123 -18.91 8.19 -24.45
C GLY A 123 -18.56 8.94 -23.15
N TYR A 124 -19.46 8.97 -22.16
CA TYR A 124 -19.16 9.53 -20.85
C TYR A 124 -18.41 8.51 -19.99
N THR A 125 -17.44 8.99 -19.21
CA THR A 125 -16.76 8.15 -18.22
C THR A 125 -17.72 7.89 -17.06
N THR A 126 -18.01 6.63 -16.78
CA THR A 126 -18.78 6.16 -15.62
C THR A 126 -17.86 5.31 -14.77
N CYS A 127 -17.97 5.40 -13.44
CA CYS A 127 -17.10 4.69 -12.51
C CYS A 127 -17.94 3.93 -11.49
N ASP A 128 -17.77 2.61 -11.44
CA ASP A 128 -18.46 1.75 -10.47
C ASP A 128 -17.54 1.46 -9.29
N ASN A 129 -18.01 1.73 -8.07
CA ASN A 129 -17.29 1.34 -6.87
C ASN A 129 -17.42 -0.18 -6.65
N LEU A 130 -16.30 -0.88 -6.67
CA LEU A 130 -16.23 -2.33 -6.58
C LEU A 130 -16.04 -2.85 -5.15
N SER A 131 -15.71 -1.98 -4.19
CA SER A 131 -15.42 -2.38 -2.82
C SER A 131 -16.61 -3.09 -2.17
N ALA A 132 -16.34 -4.21 -1.50
CA ALA A 132 -17.38 -4.99 -0.83
C ALA A 132 -18.09 -4.19 0.26
N GLU A 133 -17.34 -3.34 0.97
CA GLU A 133 -17.83 -2.46 2.02
C GLU A 133 -18.85 -1.47 1.46
N ARG A 134 -18.59 -0.87 0.29
CA ARG A 134 -19.54 0.04 -0.38
C ARG A 134 -20.88 -0.65 -0.60
N LYS A 135 -20.85 -1.85 -1.18
CA LYS A 135 -22.07 -2.62 -1.49
C LYS A 135 -22.91 -2.83 -0.23
N VAL A 136 -22.30 -3.20 0.88
CA VAL A 136 -23.08 -3.49 2.10
C VAL A 136 -23.54 -2.22 2.81
N ILE A 137 -22.71 -1.17 2.86
CA ILE A 137 -23.02 0.09 3.54
C ILE A 137 -24.11 0.86 2.77
N PHE A 138 -24.05 0.88 1.44
CA PHE A 138 -24.91 1.73 0.61
C PHE A 138 -26.04 1.00 -0.11
N ASN A 139 -26.04 -0.33 -0.30
CA ASN A 139 -27.20 -1.03 -0.91
C ASN A 139 -28.46 -1.03 -0.02
N ASN A 140 -28.39 -0.48 1.20
CA ASN A 140 -29.54 -0.25 2.08
C ASN A 140 -30.12 1.18 1.93
N LEU A 141 -29.46 2.08 1.20
CA LEU A 141 -29.93 3.44 0.92
C LEU A 141 -30.50 3.44 -0.49
N SER A 142 -31.77 3.83 -0.65
CA SER A 142 -32.41 3.99 -1.95
C SER A 142 -31.52 4.79 -2.92
N GLU A 143 -31.51 4.37 -4.19
CA GLU A 143 -30.61 4.78 -5.31
C GLU A 143 -30.50 6.29 -5.62
N GLU A 144 -31.02 7.21 -4.79
CA GLU A 144 -31.11 8.63 -5.09
C GLU A 144 -30.15 9.55 -4.30
N ASN A 145 -29.36 9.04 -3.38
CA ASN A 145 -28.38 9.89 -2.69
C ASN A 145 -27.08 9.96 -3.49
N GLU A 146 -27.04 10.90 -4.44
CA GLU A 146 -25.79 11.56 -4.84
C GLU A 146 -24.97 11.85 -3.57
N ALA A 147 -23.65 11.70 -3.64
CA ALA A 147 -22.76 11.96 -2.53
C ALA A 147 -22.92 13.41 -2.06
N VAL A 148 -23.81 13.64 -1.08
CA VAL A 148 -23.97 14.93 -0.43
C VAL A 148 -22.68 15.17 0.34
N TYR A 149 -21.91 16.13 -0.14
CA TYR A 149 -20.74 16.65 0.57
C TYR A 149 -21.13 16.99 2.02
N ASP A 150 -20.48 16.32 2.97
CA ASP A 150 -20.65 16.58 4.40
C ASP A 150 -19.50 17.50 4.83
N PRO A 151 -19.75 18.77 5.18
CA PRO A 151 -18.69 19.70 5.57
C PRO A 151 -18.04 19.35 6.92
N ASN A 152 -18.61 18.41 7.68
CA ASN A 152 -18.03 17.87 8.91
C ASN A 152 -18.11 16.33 8.86
N PRO A 153 -17.28 15.68 8.02
CA PRO A 153 -17.32 14.24 7.87
C PRO A 153 -16.89 13.58 9.19
N GLU A 154 -17.84 12.94 9.87
CA GLU A 154 -17.56 12.11 11.05
C GLU A 154 -17.53 10.63 10.65
N LEU A 155 -16.74 9.82 11.37
CA LEU A 155 -16.81 8.36 11.26
C LEU A 155 -18.18 7.88 11.70
N LYS A 156 -18.98 7.36 10.76
CA LYS A 156 -20.34 6.89 11.01
C LYS A 156 -20.32 5.37 11.25
N PRO A 157 -20.58 4.87 12.48
CA PRO A 157 -20.68 3.44 12.75
C PRO A 157 -21.82 2.79 11.96
N ASN A 158 -21.60 1.59 11.43
CA ASN A 158 -22.64 0.83 10.72
C ASN A 158 -22.69 -0.63 11.21
N GLN A 159 -23.50 -0.87 12.25
CA GLN A 159 -23.62 -2.20 12.87
C GLN A 159 -24.21 -3.25 11.93
N ASP A 160 -25.15 -2.86 11.07
CA ASP A 160 -25.75 -3.78 10.10
C ASP A 160 -24.73 -4.25 9.06
N ALA A 161 -23.93 -3.31 8.53
CA ALA A 161 -22.86 -3.65 7.61
C ALA A 161 -21.76 -4.48 8.29
N PHE A 162 -21.42 -4.14 9.53
CA PHE A 162 -20.52 -4.95 10.36
C PHE A 162 -21.03 -6.39 10.48
N ASN A 163 -22.29 -6.59 10.88
CA ASN A 163 -22.88 -7.92 11.05
C ASN A 163 -22.96 -8.72 9.74
N LYS A 164 -23.12 -8.03 8.59
CA LYS A 164 -23.20 -8.66 7.26
C LYS A 164 -21.82 -9.08 6.72
N ILE A 165 -20.77 -8.28 6.95
CA ILE A 165 -19.43 -8.53 6.39
C ILE A 165 -18.55 -9.34 7.36
N VAL A 166 -18.64 -9.06 8.65
CA VAL A 166 -17.73 -9.62 9.65
C VAL A 166 -18.29 -10.94 10.17
N SER A 167 -17.94 -12.04 9.49
CA SER A 167 -18.32 -13.38 9.92
C SER A 167 -17.56 -13.84 11.18
N LYS A 168 -16.30 -13.41 11.32
CA LYS A 168 -15.44 -13.58 12.50
C LYS A 168 -14.67 -12.29 12.73
N GLY A 169 -14.90 -11.66 13.89
CA GLY A 169 -14.22 -10.41 14.26
C GLY A 169 -12.81 -10.61 14.80
N GLU A 170 -12.37 -11.83 15.08
CA GLU A 170 -11.06 -12.08 15.68
C GLU A 170 -9.94 -12.00 14.63
N VAL A 171 -8.90 -11.23 14.93
CA VAL A 171 -7.72 -11.04 14.08
C VAL A 171 -6.44 -11.10 14.91
N ILE A 172 -5.37 -11.60 14.31
CA ILE A 172 -4.04 -11.56 14.93
C ILE A 172 -3.34 -10.30 14.44
N VAL A 173 -3.04 -9.41 15.38
CA VAL A 173 -2.36 -8.14 15.15
C VAL A 173 -0.86 -8.33 15.35
N PHE A 174 -0.08 -7.85 14.38
CA PHE A 174 1.38 -7.83 14.43
C PHE A 174 1.88 -6.41 14.65
N THR A 175 2.75 -6.24 15.64
CA THR A 175 3.45 -5.00 15.92
C THR A 175 4.91 -5.09 15.48
N SER A 176 5.67 -4.01 15.63
CA SER A 176 7.11 -4.04 15.39
C SER A 176 7.89 -4.92 16.36
N ASN A 177 7.26 -5.41 17.44
CA ASN A 177 7.93 -6.12 18.53
C ASN A 177 7.26 -7.45 18.92
N THR A 178 5.95 -7.60 18.71
CA THR A 178 5.19 -8.77 19.16
C THR A 178 3.94 -8.98 18.30
N LYS A 179 3.12 -9.95 18.69
CA LYS A 179 1.77 -10.17 18.15
C LYS A 179 0.79 -10.45 19.28
N TYR A 180 -0.48 -10.15 19.04
CA TYR A 180 -1.57 -10.45 19.96
C TYR A 180 -2.87 -10.72 19.21
N LEU A 181 -3.79 -11.43 19.86
CA LEU A 181 -5.15 -11.62 19.35
C LEU A 181 -5.99 -10.41 19.72
N ASP A 182 -6.73 -9.87 18.76
CA ASP A 182 -7.65 -8.76 18.96
C ASP A 182 -9.00 -9.04 18.29
N GLN A 183 -9.98 -8.20 18.58
CA GLN A 183 -11.32 -8.28 18.04
C GLN A 183 -11.66 -6.99 17.30
N VAL A 184 -12.15 -7.11 16.07
CA VAL A 184 -12.84 -6.04 15.37
C VAL A 184 -14.23 -5.91 15.97
N VAL A 185 -14.56 -4.72 16.47
CA VAL A 185 -15.81 -4.45 17.20
C VAL A 185 -16.78 -3.58 16.45
N GLN A 186 -16.29 -2.87 15.43
CA GLN A 186 -17.08 -1.89 14.69
C GLN A 186 -16.54 -1.73 13.28
N LEU A 187 -17.46 -1.46 12.35
CA LEU A 187 -17.16 -0.95 11.01
C LEU A 187 -17.76 0.45 10.90
N SER A 188 -16.95 1.40 10.47
CA SER A 188 -17.35 2.77 10.19
C SER A 188 -16.98 3.13 8.75
N SER A 189 -17.64 4.14 8.19
CA SER A 189 -17.24 4.78 6.95
C SER A 189 -16.96 6.26 7.17
N TYR A 190 -15.98 6.78 6.45
CA TYR A 190 -15.68 8.20 6.32
C TYR A 190 -15.75 8.56 4.84
N ALA A 191 -16.40 9.68 4.52
CA ALA A 191 -16.47 10.21 3.16
C ALA A 191 -16.47 11.74 3.23
N ASP A 192 -15.43 12.32 2.64
CA ASP A 192 -15.23 13.76 2.45
C ASP A 192 -14.97 14.03 0.95
N GLU A 193 -14.84 15.29 0.55
CA GLU A 193 -14.56 15.71 -0.84
C GLU A 193 -13.31 15.02 -1.40
N CYS A 194 -12.28 14.83 -0.57
CA CYS A 194 -10.98 14.35 -1.01
C CYS A 194 -10.57 12.98 -0.48
N LEU A 195 -11.35 12.39 0.44
CA LEU A 195 -10.96 11.13 1.08
C LEU A 195 -12.20 10.32 1.46
N GLU A 196 -12.25 9.08 1.00
CA GLU A 196 -13.24 8.09 1.41
C GLU A 196 -12.52 6.83 1.88
N TYR A 197 -12.92 6.29 3.03
CA TYR A 197 -12.39 5.03 3.55
C TYR A 197 -13.37 4.31 4.48
N TYR A 198 -13.11 3.03 4.69
CA TYR A 198 -13.76 2.18 5.66
C TYR A 198 -12.79 1.88 6.80
N HIS A 199 -13.28 2.00 8.03
CA HIS A 199 -12.48 1.84 9.24
C HIS A 199 -13.06 0.71 10.09
N TYR A 200 -12.27 -0.33 10.27
CA TYR A 200 -12.55 -1.44 11.17
C TYR A 200 -11.86 -1.19 12.50
N GLN A 201 -12.64 -0.85 13.53
CA GLN A 201 -12.11 -0.53 14.84
C GLN A 201 -11.71 -1.80 15.60
N LEU A 202 -10.49 -1.80 16.11
CA LEU A 202 -9.99 -2.81 17.02
C LEU A 202 -10.39 -2.52 18.46
N LYS A 203 -10.77 -3.56 19.20
CA LYS A 203 -11.18 -3.49 20.60
C LYS A 203 -10.07 -2.95 21.48
N ASN A 204 -8.85 -3.47 21.30
CA ASN A 204 -7.71 -3.08 22.12
C ASN A 204 -6.91 -1.97 21.43
N GLN A 205 -7.01 -0.77 21.99
CA GLN A 205 -6.18 0.36 21.59
C GLN A 205 -4.83 0.24 22.32
N THR A 206 -3.79 -0.15 21.60
CA THR A 206 -2.45 -0.34 22.17
C THR A 206 -1.57 0.90 21.98
N ALA A 207 -0.60 1.11 22.86
CA ALA A 207 0.47 2.10 22.66
C ALA A 207 1.57 1.57 21.71
N GLU A 208 1.66 0.24 21.53
CA GLU A 208 2.56 -0.34 20.54
C GLU A 208 2.18 0.06 19.12
N LYS A 209 3.10 -0.15 18.18
CA LYS A 209 2.92 0.12 16.74
C LYS A 209 2.34 -1.10 16.03
N PRO A 210 1.01 -1.28 15.95
CA PRO A 210 0.45 -2.30 15.09
C PRO A 210 0.66 -1.91 13.63
N LEU A 211 1.01 -2.91 12.83
CA LEU A 211 1.41 -2.73 11.43
C LEU A 211 0.47 -3.49 10.50
N PHE A 212 0.15 -4.73 10.85
CA PHE A 212 -0.68 -5.62 10.05
C PHE A 212 -1.60 -6.43 10.94
N ALA A 213 -2.73 -6.86 10.38
CA ALA A 213 -3.55 -7.91 10.93
C ALA A 213 -3.73 -9.05 9.92
N THR A 214 -3.99 -10.25 10.42
CA THR A 214 -4.30 -11.42 9.60
C THR A 214 -5.13 -12.42 10.41
N ARG A 215 -5.84 -13.31 9.72
CA ARG A 215 -6.51 -14.46 10.34
C ARG A 215 -5.60 -15.67 10.54
N PHE A 216 -4.38 -15.62 9.98
CA PHE A 216 -3.42 -16.72 10.05
C PHE A 216 -2.51 -16.57 11.26
N GLU A 217 -2.25 -17.67 11.97
CA GLU A 217 -1.30 -17.67 13.08
C GLU A 217 0.15 -17.67 12.59
N LEU A 218 0.56 -16.58 11.94
CA LEU A 218 1.89 -16.45 11.35
C LEU A 218 2.97 -16.56 12.42
N LYS A 219 4.02 -17.29 12.08
CA LYS A 219 5.27 -17.32 12.81
C LYS A 219 6.24 -16.42 12.06
N LEU A 220 6.53 -15.27 12.67
CA LEU A 220 7.41 -14.25 12.14
C LEU A 220 8.63 -14.13 13.05
N ASP A 221 9.80 -13.95 12.44
CA ASP A 221 10.98 -13.49 13.14
C ASP A 221 10.98 -11.96 13.11
N ILE A 222 10.57 -11.34 14.22
CA ILE A 222 10.39 -9.90 14.36
C ILE A 222 11.74 -9.26 14.65
N LYS A 223 12.42 -8.86 13.57
CA LYS A 223 13.69 -8.14 13.62
C LYS A 223 13.83 -7.17 12.45
N PRO A 224 14.38 -5.96 12.69
CA PRO A 224 14.76 -5.07 11.62
C PRO A 224 15.81 -5.69 10.70
N ASN A 225 15.78 -5.32 9.41
CA ASN A 225 16.78 -5.76 8.44
C ASN A 225 17.31 -4.58 7.61
N SER A 226 18.25 -3.85 8.19
CA SER A 226 18.83 -2.66 7.56
C SER A 226 19.54 -2.93 6.23
N LYS A 227 19.95 -4.19 5.96
CA LYS A 227 20.55 -4.56 4.67
C LYS A 227 19.48 -4.56 3.58
N ILE A 228 18.30 -5.10 3.87
CA ILE A 228 17.16 -5.10 2.95
C ILE A 228 16.59 -3.70 2.81
N ASP A 229 16.49 -2.92 3.89
CA ASP A 229 16.02 -1.52 3.84
C ASP A 229 16.87 -0.68 2.88
N LYS A 230 18.20 -0.75 3.01
CA LYS A 230 19.14 -0.08 2.09
C LYS A 230 19.01 -0.59 0.64
N LYS A 231 18.72 -1.88 0.47
CA LYS A 231 18.56 -2.47 -0.86
C LYS A 231 17.32 -1.94 -1.54
N ILE A 232 16.20 -1.92 -0.81
CA ILE A 232 14.95 -1.31 -1.22
C ILE A 232 15.22 0.14 -1.62
N GLU A 233 15.82 0.96 -0.75
CA GLU A 233 16.15 2.36 -1.03
C GLU A 233 17.01 2.53 -2.30
N SER A 234 18.01 1.69 -2.50
CA SER A 234 18.91 1.75 -3.67
C SER A 234 18.24 1.42 -5.01
N GLN A 235 17.08 0.75 -4.99
CA GLN A 235 16.37 0.36 -6.21
C GLN A 235 15.48 1.49 -6.77
N TYR A 236 15.26 2.57 -6.02
CA TYR A 236 14.40 3.67 -6.45
C TYR A 236 15.13 4.65 -7.37
N ALA A 237 14.51 4.96 -8.50
CA ALA A 237 14.94 6.04 -9.37
C ALA A 237 14.34 7.37 -8.85
N LYS A 238 15.18 8.21 -8.23
CA LYS A 238 14.77 9.54 -7.75
C LYS A 238 14.21 10.37 -8.92
N GLY A 239 13.05 11.00 -8.71
CA GLY A 239 12.41 11.87 -9.71
C GLY A 239 11.53 11.15 -10.75
N CYS A 240 11.33 9.84 -10.63
CA CYS A 240 10.45 9.06 -11.51
C CYS A 240 9.04 8.84 -10.97
N TYR A 241 8.71 9.48 -9.86
CA TYR A 241 7.40 9.45 -9.25
C TYR A 241 6.75 10.82 -9.41
N ASP A 242 5.46 10.80 -9.66
CA ASP A 242 4.66 12.03 -9.70
C ASP A 242 4.55 12.63 -8.29
N CYS A 243 4.37 13.94 -8.23
CA CYS A 243 4.45 14.76 -7.02
C CYS A 243 5.87 14.79 -6.41
N SER A 244 6.16 15.76 -5.52
CA SER A 244 7.46 15.90 -4.84
C SER A 244 7.64 14.83 -3.76
N PHE A 245 7.56 13.57 -4.20
CA PHE A 245 7.70 12.36 -3.40
C PHE A 245 9.13 12.29 -2.86
N LYS A 246 9.33 12.87 -1.67
CA LYS A 246 10.49 12.56 -0.85
C LYS A 246 10.30 11.11 -0.43
N TYR A 247 11.09 10.22 -1.02
CA TYR A 247 11.02 8.80 -0.72
C TYR A 247 11.08 8.58 0.78
N GLU A 248 10.00 8.02 1.31
CA GLU A 248 9.86 7.76 2.73
C GLU A 248 10.64 6.50 3.08
N PRO A 249 11.42 6.50 4.18
CA PRO A 249 12.27 5.36 4.51
C PRO A 249 11.42 4.12 4.80
N VAL A 250 11.44 3.15 3.90
CA VAL A 250 10.89 1.82 4.12
C VAL A 250 11.70 1.11 5.19
N LYS A 251 11.01 0.55 6.19
CA LYS A 251 11.62 -0.22 7.28
C LYS A 251 11.07 -1.63 7.30
N THR A 252 11.96 -2.61 7.27
CA THR A 252 11.65 -4.00 7.58
C THR A 252 11.45 -4.15 9.09
N PHE A 253 10.45 -4.91 9.51
CA PHE A 253 10.26 -5.26 10.92
C PHE A 253 10.21 -6.77 11.15
N ALA A 254 9.95 -7.57 10.12
CA ALA A 254 9.87 -9.01 10.28
C ALA A 254 10.21 -9.77 9.00
N THR A 255 10.61 -11.03 9.18
CA THR A 255 10.71 -12.06 8.14
C THR A 255 9.77 -13.22 8.44
N LEU A 256 9.32 -13.92 7.41
CA LEU A 256 8.50 -15.12 7.59
C LEU A 256 9.39 -16.29 8.05
N GLU A 257 9.08 -16.89 9.21
CA GLU A 257 9.91 -17.96 9.78
C GLU A 257 10.04 -19.13 8.81
N GLY A 258 11.30 -19.58 8.59
CA GLY A 258 11.64 -20.64 7.66
C GLY A 258 11.76 -20.20 6.19
N ILE A 259 11.53 -18.92 5.86
CA ILE A 259 11.63 -18.37 4.51
C ILE A 259 12.43 -17.07 4.49
N ASP A 260 13.69 -17.16 4.08
CA ASP A 260 14.64 -16.03 4.12
C ASP A 260 14.33 -14.90 3.13
N ASN A 261 13.46 -15.14 2.14
CA ASN A 261 13.24 -14.23 1.02
C ASN A 261 11.95 -13.41 1.13
N ILE A 262 11.19 -13.51 2.22
CA ILE A 262 9.94 -12.76 2.43
C ILE A 262 10.09 -11.81 3.62
N PHE A 263 9.85 -10.52 3.36
CA PHE A 263 10.04 -9.43 4.30
C PHE A 263 8.74 -8.66 4.48
N PHE A 264 8.41 -8.33 5.72
CA PHE A 264 7.31 -7.42 6.04
C PHE A 264 7.89 -6.04 6.34
N THR A 265 7.37 -5.02 5.66
CA THR A 265 7.90 -3.66 5.77
C THR A 265 6.78 -2.63 5.88
N TYR A 266 7.14 -1.43 6.34
CA TYR A 266 6.21 -0.30 6.46
C TYR A 266 6.89 1.03 6.14
N THR A 267 6.07 2.03 5.79
CA THR A 267 6.41 3.47 5.81
C THR A 267 5.33 4.17 6.61
N ASP A 268 5.69 4.81 7.72
CA ASP A 268 4.83 5.71 8.51
C ASP A 268 5.62 6.38 9.64
N THR A 269 4.99 7.37 10.24
CA THR A 269 5.46 8.07 11.44
C THR A 269 4.57 7.76 12.65
N PHE A 270 4.51 6.49 13.08
CA PHE A 270 3.77 6.09 14.29
C PHE A 270 4.30 6.82 15.57
N PRO A 271 3.45 7.21 16.56
CA PRO A 271 2.05 6.80 16.76
C PRO A 271 1.03 7.51 15.90
N LEU A 272 1.34 8.66 15.32
CA LEU A 272 0.40 9.42 14.51
C LEU A 272 1.08 9.87 13.23
N ASN A 273 0.59 9.40 12.08
CA ASN A 273 1.24 9.69 10.82
C ASN A 273 0.95 11.12 10.33
N ASN A 274 1.74 12.08 10.78
CA ASN A 274 1.61 13.50 10.44
C ASN A 274 2.67 14.00 9.44
N GLN A 275 3.60 13.14 9.02
CA GLN A 275 4.71 13.54 8.14
C GLN A 275 4.64 12.92 6.76
N LEU A 276 4.02 11.75 6.64
CA LEU A 276 4.02 10.96 5.43
C LEU A 276 2.68 11.09 4.75
N ASN A 277 2.69 11.36 3.46
CA ASN A 277 1.44 11.47 2.73
C ASN A 277 0.96 10.11 2.23
N ASN A 278 1.86 9.13 2.12
CA ASN A 278 1.54 7.78 1.65
C ASN A 278 2.04 6.70 2.60
N PRO A 279 1.55 6.64 3.85
CA PRO A 279 1.92 5.56 4.74
C PRO A 279 1.51 4.22 4.12
N GLU A 280 2.45 3.26 4.12
CA GLU A 280 2.33 2.00 3.40
C GLU A 280 2.64 0.82 4.32
N ARG A 281 2.02 -0.31 4.00
CA ARG A 281 2.31 -1.64 4.52
C ARG A 281 2.61 -2.54 3.34
N THR A 282 3.74 -3.25 3.35
CA THR A 282 4.08 -4.16 2.25
C THR A 282 4.64 -5.50 2.69
N ILE A 283 4.42 -6.50 1.85
CA ILE A 283 5.18 -7.74 1.83
C ILE A 283 6.09 -7.68 0.61
N ARG A 284 7.39 -7.87 0.84
CA ARG A 284 8.43 -7.81 -0.19
C ARG A 284 9.11 -9.15 -0.33
N MET A 285 9.50 -9.46 -1.56
CA MET A 285 10.19 -10.69 -1.92
C MET A 285 11.56 -10.38 -2.50
N LEU A 286 12.60 -11.06 -2.02
CA LEU A 286 13.96 -10.99 -2.59
C LEU A 286 14.12 -12.06 -3.68
N LEU A 287 14.44 -11.61 -4.88
CA LEU A 287 14.74 -12.47 -6.03
C LEU A 287 16.20 -12.97 -5.98
N LYS A 288 16.51 -14.01 -6.77
CA LYS A 288 17.85 -14.62 -6.85
C LYS A 288 18.93 -13.66 -7.35
N ASP A 289 18.58 -12.74 -8.23
CA ASP A 289 19.48 -11.68 -8.73
C ASP A 289 19.71 -10.57 -7.69
N GLY A 290 19.03 -10.66 -6.55
CA GLY A 290 19.05 -9.68 -5.49
C GLY A 290 18.01 -8.57 -5.62
N THR A 291 17.23 -8.49 -6.68
CA THR A 291 16.16 -7.49 -6.79
C THR A 291 15.11 -7.73 -5.69
N VAL A 292 14.68 -6.69 -4.96
CA VAL A 292 13.52 -6.75 -4.07
C VAL A 292 12.28 -6.28 -4.83
N VAL A 293 11.20 -7.05 -4.76
CA VAL A 293 9.91 -6.76 -5.42
C VAL A 293 8.77 -6.71 -4.42
N ILE A 294 7.73 -5.92 -4.70
CA ILE A 294 6.52 -5.84 -3.89
C ILE A 294 5.60 -7.00 -4.28
N LEU A 295 5.36 -7.92 -3.33
CA LEU A 295 4.43 -9.03 -3.47
C LEU A 295 3.01 -8.60 -3.10
N TRP A 296 2.87 -7.80 -2.06
CA TRP A 296 1.61 -7.20 -1.61
C TRP A 296 1.90 -5.82 -1.04
N SER A 297 1.00 -4.87 -1.24
CA SER A 297 1.08 -3.53 -0.68
C SER A 297 -0.31 -2.96 -0.49
N GLU A 298 -0.49 -2.22 0.61
CA GLU A 298 -1.61 -1.31 0.80
C GLU A 298 -1.05 0.00 1.36
N SER A 299 -1.45 1.11 0.74
CA SER A 299 -1.09 2.47 1.13
C SER A 299 -2.35 3.30 1.36
N ILE A 300 -2.26 4.28 2.23
CA ILE A 300 -3.26 5.32 2.36
C ILE A 300 -2.78 6.54 1.61
N ASP A 301 -3.60 7.09 0.73
CA ASP A 301 -3.34 8.40 0.15
C ASP A 301 -3.92 9.47 1.07
N LEU A 302 -3.05 10.16 1.80
CA LEU A 302 -3.38 11.29 2.67
C LEU A 302 -3.16 12.66 1.98
N PHE A 303 -2.72 12.71 0.71
CA PHE A 303 -2.55 13.97 -0.02
C PHE A 303 -3.90 14.64 -0.35
N GLY A 304 -5.01 13.88 -0.31
CA GLY A 304 -6.31 14.34 -0.78
C GLY A 304 -6.35 14.55 -2.30
N CYS A 305 -7.20 15.46 -2.80
CA CYS A 305 -7.46 15.73 -4.22
C CYS A 305 -6.25 16.23 -5.06
N SER A 306 -5.02 16.15 -4.55
CA SER A 306 -3.91 17.04 -4.92
C SER A 306 -2.76 16.42 -5.72
N CYS A 307 -2.84 15.13 -6.09
CA CYS A 307 -1.99 14.58 -7.14
C CYS A 307 -2.84 14.35 -8.39
N LEU A 308 -3.24 15.46 -9.03
CA LEU A 308 -3.77 15.53 -10.40
C LEU A 308 -2.66 15.95 -11.37
#